data_AF-A0A5B7WXN9-F1
#
_entry.id   AF-A0A5B7WXN9-F1
#
_cell.length_a   1.000
_cell.length_b   1.000
_cell.length_c   1.000
_cell.angle_alpha   90.00
_cell.angle_beta   90.00
_cell.angle_gamma   90.00
#
_symmetry.space_group_name_H-M   'P 1'
#
loop_
_entity.id
_entity.type
_entity.pdbx_description
1 polymer ?
#
loop_
_entity_poly.entity_id
_entity_poly.type
_entity_poly.pdbx_seq_one_letter_code
_entity_poly.pdbx_strand_id
1 'polypeptide(L)' 'MRFVLEVNFDTETMQLKPREELQEILRHWAKSLELYPMEAGAQEDVFDSNNEAVGEWAILDE' A
#
# COMPACT_ATOMS: atom_id res chain seq x y z
N MET A 1 -14.16 -11.78 4.28
CA MET A 1 -13.89 -10.33 4.09
C MET A 1 -12.78 -9.85 5.00
N ARG A 2 -11.58 -9.77 4.44
CA ARG A 2 -10.35 -9.35 5.13
C ARG A 2 -9.62 -8.31 4.28
N PHE A 3 -9.15 -7.25 4.92
CA PHE A 3 -8.23 -6.30 4.30
C PHE A 3 -6.78 -6.79 4.44
N VAL A 4 -6.00 -6.68 3.35
CA VAL A 4 -4.56 -6.99 3.31
C VAL A 4 -3.84 -5.82 2.65
N LEU A 5 -2.69 -5.43 3.22
CA LEU A 5 -1.75 -4.47 2.66
C LEU A 5 -0.38 -5.12 2.69
N GLU A 6 0.20 -5.37 1.53
CA GLU A 6 1.52 -5.95 1.37
C GLU A 6 2.47 -4.90 0.79
N VAL A 7 3.66 -4.81 1.40
CA VAL A 7 4.69 -3.83 1.03
C VAL A 7 6.04 -4.54 1.05
N ASN A 8 6.68 -4.57 -0.11
CA ASN A 8 8.02 -5.10 -0.33
C ASN A 8 9.06 -3.99 -0.11
N PHE A 9 10.15 -4.32 0.57
CA PHE A 9 11.25 -3.39 0.85
C PHE A 9 12.42 -3.53 -0.12
N ASP A 10 12.15 -3.97 -1.34
CA ASP A 10 13.19 -4.34 -2.31
C ASP A 10 13.70 -3.16 -3.14
N THR A 11 12.97 -2.05 -3.21
CA THR A 11 13.40 -0.85 -3.95
C THR A 11 14.53 -0.12 -3.24
N GLU A 12 15.33 0.63 -3.99
CA GLU A 12 16.45 1.41 -3.44
C GLU A 12 15.95 2.40 -2.37
N THR A 13 14.83 3.08 -2.66
CA THR A 13 14.18 4.02 -1.75
C THR A 13 13.81 3.37 -0.43
N MET A 14 13.19 2.20 -0.51
CA MET A 14 12.77 1.41 0.65
C MET A 14 13.96 0.94 1.49
N GLN A 15 15.07 0.58 0.86
CA GLN A 15 16.27 0.16 1.59
C GLN A 15 17.00 1.34 2.26
N LEU A 16 16.98 2.53 1.64
CA LEU A 16 17.64 3.73 2.16
C LEU A 16 16.91 4.32 3.38
N LYS A 17 15.58 4.37 3.33
CA LYS A 17 14.73 5.03 4.35
C LYS A 17 13.46 4.22 4.65
N PRO A 18 13.58 2.95 5.13
CA PRO A 18 12.46 2.00 5.22
C PRO A 18 11.33 2.49 6.13
N ARG A 19 11.68 3.15 7.24
CA ARG A 19 10.69 3.64 8.20
C ARG A 19 9.92 4.82 7.63
N GLU A 20 10.63 5.77 7.03
CA GLU A 20 10.06 6.98 6.45
C GLU A 20 9.11 6.61 5.29
N GLU A 21 9.54 5.72 4.39
CA GLU A 21 8.71 5.26 3.27
C GLU A 21 7.46 4.53 3.74
N LEU A 22 7.60 3.57 4.67
CA LEU A 22 6.45 2.86 5.20
C LEU A 22 5.45 3.83 5.88
N GLN A 23 5.96 4.82 6.62
CA GLN A 23 5.10 5.84 7.24
C GLN A 23 4.37 6.69 6.20
N GLU A 24 5.00 7.01 5.08
CA GLU A 24 4.41 7.79 4.01
C GLU A 24 3.33 6.99 3.27
N ILE A 25 3.63 5.75 2.92
CA ILE A 25 2.69 4.80 2.31
C ILE A 25 1.44 4.63 3.17
N LEU A 26 1.60 4.32 4.46
CA LEU A 26 0.47 4.13 5.37
C LEU A 26 -0.36 5.40 5.52
N ARG A 27 0.28 6.57 5.55
CA ARG A 27 -0.40 7.87 5.65
C ARG A 27 -1.18 8.17 4.37
N HIS A 28 -0.61 7.90 3.20
CA HIS A 28 -1.27 8.14 1.93
C HIS A 28 -2.47 7.21 1.78
N TRP A 29 -2.26 5.91 1.99
CA TRP A 29 -3.32 4.91 1.98
C TRP A 29 -4.46 5.28 2.94
N ALA A 30 -4.15 5.62 4.19
CA ALA A 30 -5.17 5.95 5.19
C ALA A 30 -5.99 7.21 4.82
N LYS A 31 -5.38 8.19 4.13
CA LYS A 31 -6.10 9.37 3.63
C LYS A 31 -7.04 9.04 2.48
N SER A 32 -6.71 8.03 1.67
CA SER A 32 -7.47 7.65 0.49
C SER A 32 -8.60 6.65 0.78
N LEU A 33 -8.72 6.16 2.02
CA LEU A 33 -9.74 5.18 2.43
C LEU A 33 -11.18 5.56 2.04
N GLU A 34 -11.53 6.85 2.05
CA GLU A 34 -12.86 7.32 1.67
C GLU A 34 -13.16 7.16 0.17
N LEU A 35 -12.13 6.93 -0.65
CA LEU A 35 -12.22 6.78 -2.09
C LEU A 35 -12.24 5.30 -2.52
N TYR A 36 -11.87 4.38 -1.64
CA TYR A 36 -11.75 2.97 -1.98
C TYR A 36 -13.09 2.23 -1.80
N PRO A 37 -13.48 1.38 -2.79
CA PRO A 37 -14.65 0.54 -2.62
C PRO A 37 -14.37 -0.52 -1.56
N MET A 38 -15.19 -0.57 -0.51
CA MET A 38 -15.07 -1.52 0.59
C MET A 38 -15.79 -2.85 0.25
N GLU A 39 -15.46 -3.41 -0.92
CA GLU A 39 -16.10 -4.58 -1.52
C GLU A 39 -15.05 -5.66 -1.80
N ALA A 40 -15.45 -6.93 -1.73
CA ALA A 40 -14.54 -8.03 -2.04
C ALA A 40 -14.07 -7.97 -3.51
N GLY A 41 -12.77 -8.19 -3.72
CA GLY A 41 -12.11 -8.06 -5.02
C GLY A 41 -11.55 -6.66 -5.31
N ALA A 42 -11.86 -5.65 -4.47
CA ALA A 42 -11.21 -4.35 -4.56
C ALA A 42 -9.71 -4.47 -4.25
N GLN A 43 -8.87 -3.86 -5.10
CA GLN A 43 -7.42 -3.87 -4.98
C GLN A 43 -6.78 -2.70 -5.72
N GLU A 44 -5.58 -2.30 -5.32
CA GLU A 44 -4.75 -1.33 -6.02
C GLU A 44 -3.27 -1.49 -5.66
N ASP A 45 -2.39 -1.10 -6.59
CA ASP A 45 -0.94 -1.04 -6.37
C ASP A 45 -0.59 0.00 -5.29
N VAL A 46 0.47 -0.31 -4.54
CA VAL A 46 1.10 0.59 -3.58
C VAL A 46 2.41 1.08 -4.16
N PHE A 47 2.64 2.38 -4.09
CA PHE A 47 3.84 3.02 -4.63
C PHE A 47 4.68 3.66 -3.53
N ASP A 48 6.01 3.63 -3.70
CA ASP A 48 6.93 4.39 -2.86
C ASP A 48 7.00 5.88 -3.26
N SER A 49 7.81 6.67 -2.56
CA SER A 49 7.96 8.11 -2.84
C SER A 49 8.58 8.42 -4.21
N ASN A 50 9.20 7.44 -4.87
CA ASN A 50 9.72 7.56 -6.24
C ASN A 50 8.75 7.05 -7.31
N ASN A 51 7.51 6.73 -6.91
CA ASN A 51 6.47 6.18 -7.79
C ASN A 51 6.86 4.82 -8.37
N GLU A 52 7.64 4.03 -7.64
CA GLU A 52 7.90 2.63 -7.95
C GLU A 52 6.87 1.75 -7.24
N ALA A 53 6.32 0.76 -7.94
CA ALA A 53 5.37 -0.18 -7.35
C ALA A 53 6.10 -1.08 -6.33
N VAL A 54 5.61 -1.07 -5.10
CA VAL A 54 6.21 -1.78 -3.96
C VAL A 54 5.27 -2.80 -3.34
N GLY A 55 4.05 -2.96 -3.85
CA GLY A 55 3.11 -3.95 -3.34
C GLY A 55 1.69 -3.61 -3.73
N GLU A 56 0.73 -4.08 -2.97
CA GLU A 56 -0.70 -3.89 -3.24
C GLU A 56 -1.51 -3.91 -1.94
N TRP A 57 -2.71 -3.34 -1.99
CA TRP A 57 -3.76 -3.62 -1.01
C TRP A 57 -4.92 -4.36 -1.68
N ALA A 58 -5.61 -5.21 -0.92
CA ALA A 58 -6.79 -5.93 -1.40
C ALA A 58 -7.82 -6.20 -0.29
N ILE A 59 -9.10 -6.28 -0.68
CA ILE A 59 -10.18 -6.83 0.14
C ILE A 59 -10.51 -8.23 -0.39
N LEU A 60 -10.17 -9.25 0.39
CA LEU A 60 -10.37 -10.65 0.02
C LEU A 60 -11.74 -11.13 0.54
N ASP A 61 -12.41 -12.00 -0.21
CA ASP A 61 -13.74 -12.52 0.13
C ASP A 61 -13.71 -13.50 1.31
N GLU A 62 -12.57 -14.15 1.53
CA GLU A 62 -12.32 -15.19 2.55
C GLU A 62 -12.39 -14.69 4.00
#